data_AF-A0A9D5ZQ45-F1
#
_entry.id   AF-A0A9D5ZQ45-F1
#
_cell.length_a   1.000
_cell.length_b   1.000
_cell.length_c   1.000
_cell.angle_alpha   90.00
_cell.angle_beta   90.00
_cell.angle_gamma   90.00
#
_symmetry.space_group_name_H-M   'P 1'
#
loop_
_entity.id
_entity.type
_entity.pdbx_description
1 polymer ?
#
loop_
_entity_poly.entity_id
_entity_poly.type
_entity_poly.pdbx_seq_one_letter_code
_entity_poly.pdbx_strand_id
1 'polypeptide(L)'
;MEEIIRADKNLQKKFIVIMLSIVFICSYIIYNINSYLQNILLFKTPEIAIIQIKNILVILSVINAIISLGFAVYFILLSIKTFKFNRFPPIGMRVIRDTNVQTGKKAIRTGTSLIVIAILILSTNLCIWYIRIFIYRMLDKYLK
;
A
#
# COMPACT_ATOMS: atom_id res chain seq x y z
N MET A 1 -26.49 -25.26 -2.57
CA MET A 1 -26.73 -23.81 -2.68
C MET A 1 -25.50 -23.11 -2.10
N GLU A 2 -24.90 -22.15 -2.81
CA GLU A 2 -23.79 -21.36 -2.27
C GLU A 2 -24.35 -20.42 -1.19
N GLU A 3 -23.83 -20.50 0.04
CA GLU A 3 -24.20 -19.60 1.14
C GLU A 3 -23.69 -18.18 0.82
N ILE A 4 -24.53 -17.15 0.92
CA ILE A 4 -24.16 -15.76 0.63
C ILE A 4 -24.07 -14.99 1.94
N ILE A 5 -22.90 -14.43 2.23
CA ILE A 5 -22.73 -13.50 3.36
C ILE A 5 -23.05 -12.10 2.86
N ARG A 6 -24.06 -11.46 3.47
CA ARG A 6 -24.49 -10.11 3.13
C ARG A 6 -23.50 -9.06 3.62
N ALA A 7 -23.36 -7.99 2.85
CA ALA A 7 -22.53 -6.84 3.19
C ALA A 7 -23.01 -6.14 4.48
N ASP A 8 -22.06 -5.76 5.33
CA ASP A 8 -22.32 -4.86 6.45
C ASP A 8 -22.30 -3.41 5.94
N LYS A 9 -23.49 -2.79 5.83
CA LYS A 9 -23.65 -1.40 5.35
C LYS A 9 -22.88 -0.38 6.20
N ASN A 10 -22.72 -0.63 7.50
CA ASN A 10 -21.97 0.26 8.38
C ASN A 10 -20.47 0.15 8.11
N LEU A 11 -19.97 -1.06 7.88
CA LEU A 11 -18.59 -1.28 7.46
C LEU A 11 -18.31 -0.64 6.10
N GLN A 12 -19.23 -0.76 5.14
CA GLN A 12 -19.11 -0.15 3.84
C GLN A 12 -19.01 1.38 3.91
N LYS A 13 -19.89 2.03 4.69
CA LYS A 13 -19.82 3.48 4.92
C LYS A 13 -18.49 3.90 5.55
N LYS A 14 -18.04 3.19 6.58
CA LYS A 14 -16.74 3.44 7.23
C LYS A 14 -15.59 3.31 6.23
N PHE A 15 -15.61 2.26 5.41
CA PHE A 15 -14.58 2.03 4.39
C PHE A 15 -14.54 3.17 3.37
N ILE A 16 -15.70 3.62 2.86
CA ILE A 16 -15.78 4.74 1.91
C ILE A 16 -15.23 6.03 2.54
N VAL A 17 -15.62 6.34 3.78
CA VAL A 17 -15.12 7.53 4.49
C VAL A 17 -13.61 7.45 4.68
N ILE A 18 -13.07 6.30 5.10
CA ILE A 18 -11.62 6.11 5.25
C ILE A 18 -10.91 6.29 3.91
N MET A 19 -11.42 5.70 2.82
CA MET A 19 -10.83 5.84 1.49
C MET A 19 -10.84 7.29 1.01
N LEU A 20 -11.95 8.02 1.16
CA LEU A 20 -12.03 9.44 0.81
C LEU A 20 -11.04 10.26 1.64
N SER A 21 -10.97 10.04 2.95
CA SER A 21 -10.00 10.73 3.82
C SER A 21 -8.56 10.48 3.38
N ILE A 22 -8.20 9.23 3.04
CA ILE A 22 -6.87 8.90 2.52
C ILE A 22 -6.58 9.67 1.22
N VAL A 23 -7.54 9.72 0.28
CA VAL A 23 -7.37 10.46 -0.98
C VAL A 23 -7.14 11.96 -0.72
N PHE A 24 -7.92 12.58 0.16
CA PHE A 24 -7.73 14.00 0.50
C PHE A 24 -6.38 14.25 1.17
N ILE A 25 -5.97 13.39 2.11
CA ILE A 25 -4.67 13.49 2.78
C ILE A 25 -3.52 13.33 1.78
N CYS A 26 -3.56 12.31 0.93
CA CYS A 26 -2.54 12.10 -0.10
C CYS A 26 -2.46 13.28 -1.07
N SER A 27 -3.60 13.81 -1.51
CA SER A 27 -3.64 14.97 -2.41
C SER A 27 -3.03 16.22 -1.75
N TYR A 28 -3.36 16.46 -0.48
CA TYR A 28 -2.79 17.56 0.30
C TYR A 28 -1.27 17.41 0.48
N ILE A 29 -0.79 16.19 0.79
CA ILE A 29 0.65 15.92 0.91
C ILE A 29 1.36 16.16 -0.42
N ILE A 30 0.82 15.67 -1.54
CA ILE A 30 1.40 15.87 -2.88
C ILE A 30 1.48 17.36 -3.20
N TYR A 31 0.41 18.12 -2.93
CA TYR A 31 0.39 19.57 -3.12
C TYR A 31 1.50 20.27 -2.33
N ASN A 32 1.67 19.93 -1.05
CA ASN A 32 2.71 20.50 -0.20
C ASN A 32 4.12 20.13 -0.68
N ILE A 33 4.35 18.86 -1.05
CA ILE A 33 5.64 18.42 -1.59
C ILE A 33 5.96 19.18 -2.88
N ASN A 34 4.99 19.34 -3.78
CA ASN A 34 5.20 20.05 -5.03
C ASN A 34 5.55 21.53 -4.79
N SER A 35 4.80 22.22 -3.92
CA SER A 35 5.09 23.60 -3.54
C SER A 35 6.48 23.73 -2.88
N TYR A 36 6.83 22.79 -1.99
CA TYR A 36 8.15 22.75 -1.37
C TYR A 36 9.29 22.56 -2.39
N LEU A 37 9.12 21.66 -3.36
CA LEU A 37 10.10 21.43 -4.43
C LEU A 37 10.28 22.64 -5.34
N GLN A 38 9.20 23.36 -5.67
CA GLN A 38 9.29 24.60 -6.45
C GLN A 38 10.10 25.67 -5.71
N ASN A 39 9.90 25.82 -4.40
CA ASN A 39 10.66 26.77 -3.57
C ASN A 39 12.15 26.40 -3.48
N ILE A 40 12.47 25.10 -3.42
CA ILE A 40 13.86 24.63 -3.44
C ILE A 40 14.55 25.02 -4.74
N LEU A 41 13.88 24.84 -5.88
CA LEU A 41 14.44 25.11 -7.20
C LEU A 41 14.69 26.60 -7.45
N LEU A 42 13.95 27.49 -6.78
CA LEU A 42 14.03 28.94 -7.00
C LEU A 42 15.09 29.65 -6.14
N PHE A 43 15.43 29.13 -4.96
CA PHE A 43 16.16 29.92 -3.94
C PHE A 43 17.38 29.25 -3.31
N LYS A 44 17.78 28.04 -3.74
CA LYS A 44 18.86 27.29 -3.08
C LYS A 44 20.00 26.92 -4.00
N THR A 45 21.20 26.81 -3.42
CA THR A 45 22.34 26.19 -4.08
C THR A 45 21.99 24.73 -4.42
N PRO A 46 22.47 24.22 -5.56
CA PRO A 46 22.14 22.87 -6.05
C PRO A 46 22.46 21.77 -5.02
N GLU A 47 23.50 21.96 -4.20
CA GLU A 47 23.88 21.07 -3.11
C GLU A 47 22.77 20.88 -2.07
N ILE A 48 22.19 21.97 -1.59
CA ILE A 48 21.13 21.92 -0.56
C ILE A 48 19.86 21.32 -1.16
N ALA A 49 19.55 21.63 -2.42
CA ALA A 49 18.42 21.05 -3.13
C ALA A 49 18.52 19.52 -3.22
N ILE A 50 19.69 19.00 -3.58
CA ILE A 50 19.95 17.56 -3.69
C ILE A 50 19.77 16.85 -2.34
N ILE A 51 20.31 17.42 -1.25
CA ILE A 51 20.17 16.85 0.09
C ILE A 51 18.70 16.76 0.49
N GLN A 52 17.91 17.80 0.21
CA GLN A 52 16.49 17.82 0.56
C GLN A 52 15.68 16.81 -0.25
N ILE A 53 15.95 16.67 -1.55
CA ILE A 53 15.32 15.64 -2.39
C ILE A 53 15.63 14.23 -1.86
N LYS A 54 16.88 13.96 -1.49
CA LYS A 54 17.28 12.67 -0.89
C LYS A 54 16.50 12.39 0.40
N ASN A 55 16.37 13.37 1.28
CA ASN A 55 15.62 13.22 2.53
C ASN A 55 14.13 12.91 2.29
N ILE A 56 13.48 13.61 1.34
CA ILE A 56 12.09 13.32 0.97
C ILE A 56 11.95 11.90 0.45
N LEU A 57 12.85 11.44 -0.43
CA LEU A 57 12.83 10.08 -0.96
C LEU A 57 12.98 9.01 0.14
N VAL A 58 13.81 9.25 1.16
CA VAL A 58 13.94 8.36 2.32
C VAL A 58 12.62 8.30 3.09
N ILE A 59 12.03 9.44 3.42
CA ILE A 59 10.76 9.51 4.17
C ILE A 59 9.66 8.78 3.41
N LEU A 60 9.51 9.03 2.11
CA LEU A 60 8.52 8.34 1.27
C LEU A 60 8.77 6.83 1.21
N SER A 61 10.04 6.40 1.12
CA SER A 61 10.40 4.98 1.14
C SER A 61 9.99 4.31 2.44
N VAL A 62 10.22 4.95 3.59
CA VAL A 62 9.86 4.43 4.92
C VAL A 62 8.35 4.33 5.08
N ILE A 63 7.61 5.38 4.70
CA ILE A 63 6.14 5.37 4.74
C ILE A 63 5.59 4.23 3.88
N ASN A 64 6.09 4.06 2.65
CA ASN A 64 5.69 2.96 1.79
C ASN A 64 6.00 1.59 2.43
N ALA A 65 7.17 1.42 3.02
CA ALA A 65 7.57 0.17 3.67
C ALA A 65 6.61 -0.20 4.82
N ILE A 66 6.23 0.76 5.66
CA ILE A 66 5.29 0.54 6.76
C ILE A 66 3.91 0.15 6.22
N ILE A 67 3.38 0.89 5.24
CA ILE A 67 2.06 0.63 4.67
C ILE A 67 2.02 -0.73 3.97
N SER A 68 2.99 -1.00 3.10
CA SER A 68 3.09 -2.26 2.37
C SER A 68 3.25 -3.47 3.30
N LEU A 69 4.04 -3.34 4.37
CA LEU A 69 4.18 -4.36 5.40
C LEU A 69 2.85 -4.62 6.12
N GLY A 70 2.12 -3.57 6.50
CA GLY A 70 0.80 -3.70 7.14
C GLY A 70 -0.20 -4.46 6.26
N PHE A 71 -0.30 -4.11 4.98
CA PHE A 71 -1.15 -4.82 4.02
C PHE A 71 -0.70 -6.27 3.78
N ALA A 72 0.60 -6.51 3.63
CA ALA A 72 1.14 -7.86 3.44
C ALA A 72 0.84 -8.76 4.65
N VAL A 73 1.07 -8.28 5.87
CA VAL A 73 0.74 -9.00 7.10
C VAL A 73 -0.76 -9.29 7.17
N TYR A 74 -1.61 -8.31 6.86
CA TYR A 74 -3.06 -8.50 6.82
C TYR A 74 -3.48 -9.62 5.85
N PHE A 75 -2.97 -9.60 4.61
CA PHE A 75 -3.30 -10.60 3.60
C PHE A 75 -2.76 -11.99 3.93
N ILE A 76 -1.58 -12.08 4.52
CA ILE A 76 -1.01 -13.34 5.01
C ILE A 76 -1.87 -13.91 6.13
N LEU A 77 -2.23 -13.10 7.14
CA LEU A 77 -3.10 -13.54 8.24
C LEU A 77 -4.48 -13.98 7.74
N LEU A 78 -5.03 -13.26 6.76
CA LEU A 78 -6.29 -13.64 6.12
C LEU A 78 -6.16 -14.97 5.38
N SER A 79 -5.09 -15.17 4.62
CA SER A 79 -4.79 -16.44 3.94
C SER A 79 -4.64 -17.60 4.91
N ILE A 80 -3.93 -17.41 6.02
CA ILE A 80 -3.76 -18.44 7.07
C ILE A 80 -5.13 -18.86 7.61
N LYS A 81 -6.01 -17.90 7.91
CA LYS A 81 -7.38 -18.19 8.35
C LYS A 81 -8.17 -18.94 7.27
N THR A 82 -8.05 -18.51 6.01
CA THR A 82 -8.72 -19.17 4.88
C THR A 82 -8.27 -20.62 4.71
N PHE A 83 -6.97 -20.92 4.86
CA PHE A 83 -6.47 -22.29 4.80
C PHE A 83 -6.90 -23.11 6.01
N LYS A 84 -6.81 -22.55 7.22
CA LYS A 84 -7.18 -23.23 8.47
C LYS A 84 -8.65 -23.67 8.47
N PHE A 85 -9.55 -22.84 7.95
CA PHE A 85 -10.98 -23.14 7.90
C PHE A 85 -11.47 -23.69 6.54
N ASN A 86 -10.56 -23.82 5.55
CA ASN A 86 -10.87 -24.23 4.18
C ASN A 86 -12.07 -23.47 3.57
N ARG A 87 -12.21 -22.20 3.93
CA ARG A 87 -13.38 -21.36 3.67
C ARG A 87 -12.96 -19.89 3.50
N PHE A 88 -13.51 -19.24 2.48
CA PHE A 88 -13.41 -17.79 2.27
C PHE A 88 -14.81 -17.18 2.08
N PRO A 89 -15.14 -16.07 2.75
CA PRO A 89 -14.38 -15.44 3.83
C PRO A 89 -14.36 -16.33 5.10
N PRO A 90 -13.40 -16.15 6.03
CA PRO A 90 -13.37 -16.87 7.30
C PRO A 90 -14.63 -16.63 8.15
N ILE A 91 -14.94 -17.58 9.03
CA ILE A 91 -16.11 -17.51 9.91
C ILE A 91 -16.06 -16.23 10.76
N GLY A 92 -17.17 -15.51 10.83
CA GLY A 92 -17.30 -14.25 11.58
C GLY A 92 -16.69 -13.02 10.91
N MET A 93 -16.11 -13.15 9.71
CA MET A 93 -15.60 -11.99 8.96
C MET A 93 -16.75 -11.17 8.38
N ARG A 94 -16.74 -9.87 8.66
CA ARG A 94 -17.64 -8.91 8.02
C ARG A 94 -17.13 -8.55 6.64
N VAL A 95 -18.03 -8.50 5.66
CA VAL A 95 -17.71 -8.20 4.27
C VAL A 95 -18.28 -6.86 3.85
N ILE A 96 -17.57 -6.17 2.96
CA ILE A 96 -17.97 -4.85 2.43
C ILE A 96 -18.95 -4.99 1.25
N ARG A 97 -18.96 -6.16 0.61
CA ARG A 97 -19.83 -6.53 -0.51
C ARG A 97 -20.40 -7.92 -0.26
N ASP A 98 -21.60 -8.18 -0.77
CA ASP A 98 -22.17 -9.52 -0.77
C ASP A 98 -21.17 -10.49 -1.38
N THR A 99 -20.77 -11.48 -0.58
CA THR A 99 -19.68 -12.40 -0.93
C THR A 99 -20.19 -13.83 -0.81
N ASN A 100 -20.10 -14.57 -1.91
CA ASN A 100 -20.40 -16.00 -1.89
C ASN A 100 -19.33 -16.72 -1.07
N VAL A 101 -19.79 -17.59 -0.17
CA VAL A 101 -18.92 -18.46 0.60
C VAL A 101 -18.30 -19.48 -0.34
N GLN A 102 -16.97 -19.43 -0.44
CA GLN A 102 -16.17 -20.39 -1.18
C GLN A 102 -15.59 -21.41 -0.19
N THR A 103 -15.64 -22.69 -0.54
CA THR A 103 -15.06 -23.79 0.25
C THR A 103 -14.14 -24.67 -0.60
N GLY A 104 -13.32 -25.48 0.07
CA GLY A 104 -12.46 -26.46 -0.60
C GLY A 104 -11.46 -25.82 -1.56
N LYS A 105 -11.34 -26.38 -2.77
CA LYS A 105 -10.35 -25.92 -3.78
C LYS A 105 -10.50 -24.43 -4.14
N LYS A 106 -11.71 -23.88 -4.15
CA LYS A 106 -11.93 -22.44 -4.43
C LYS A 106 -11.35 -21.57 -3.30
N ALA A 107 -11.60 -21.92 -2.04
CA ALA A 107 -11.04 -21.22 -0.89
C ALA A 107 -9.49 -21.25 -0.88
N ILE A 108 -8.91 -22.41 -1.21
CA ILE A 108 -7.45 -22.56 -1.31
C ILE A 108 -6.88 -21.63 -2.39
N ARG A 109 -7.46 -21.59 -3.60
CA ARG A 109 -7.03 -20.66 -4.66
C ARG A 109 -7.09 -19.21 -4.22
N THR A 110 -8.15 -18.83 -3.51
CA THR A 110 -8.30 -17.47 -2.97
C THR A 110 -7.21 -17.17 -1.93
N GLY A 111 -6.94 -18.08 -0.98
CA GLY A 111 -5.84 -17.93 -0.03
C GLY A 111 -4.47 -17.79 -0.72
N THR A 112 -4.17 -18.65 -1.70
CA THR A 112 -2.93 -18.54 -2.48
C THR A 112 -2.84 -17.20 -3.20
N SER A 113 -3.94 -16.71 -3.77
CA SER A 113 -3.98 -15.40 -4.43
C SER A 113 -3.68 -14.26 -3.45
N LEU A 114 -4.17 -14.33 -2.21
CA LEU A 114 -3.85 -13.35 -1.17
C LEU A 114 -2.36 -13.34 -0.82
N ILE A 115 -1.71 -14.50 -0.76
CA ILE A 115 -0.25 -14.59 -0.56
C ILE A 115 0.50 -13.98 -1.74
N VAL A 116 0.11 -14.30 -2.97
CA VAL A 116 0.73 -13.72 -4.17
C VAL A 116 0.60 -12.20 -4.15
N ILE A 117 -0.57 -11.66 -3.82
CA ILE A 117 -0.79 -10.22 -3.67
C ILE A 117 0.11 -9.63 -2.58
N ALA A 118 0.25 -10.29 -1.43
CA ALA A 118 1.14 -9.84 -0.36
C ALA A 118 2.61 -9.76 -0.82
N ILE A 119 3.09 -10.77 -1.55
CA ILE A 119 4.44 -10.81 -2.11
C ILE A 119 4.63 -9.69 -3.13
N LEU A 120 3.66 -9.49 -4.03
CA LEU A 120 3.70 -8.40 -5.02
C LEU A 120 3.76 -7.04 -4.33
N ILE A 121 2.96 -6.82 -3.29
CA ILE A 121 2.99 -5.58 -2.50
C ILE A 121 4.37 -5.38 -1.86
N LEU A 122 4.96 -6.41 -1.26
CA LEU A 122 6.31 -6.31 -0.67
C LEU A 122 7.38 -6.03 -1.73
N SER A 123 7.25 -6.61 -2.93
CA SER A 123 8.18 -6.41 -4.04
C SER A 123 8.27 -4.95 -4.51
N THR A 124 7.24 -4.13 -4.25
CA THR A 124 7.27 -2.69 -4.55
C THR A 124 8.38 -1.96 -3.78
N ASN A 125 8.77 -2.45 -2.59
CA ASN A 125 9.87 -1.89 -1.83
C ASN A 125 11.22 -2.08 -2.54
N LEU A 126 11.41 -3.21 -3.24
CA LEU A 126 12.60 -3.44 -4.04
C LEU A 126 12.66 -2.47 -5.23
N CYS A 127 11.52 -2.23 -5.89
CA CYS A 127 11.43 -1.25 -6.98
C CYS A 127 11.76 0.16 -6.48
N ILE A 128 11.18 0.59 -5.36
CA ILE A 128 11.44 1.91 -4.77
C ILE A 128 12.91 2.04 -4.36
N TRP A 129 13.49 1.00 -3.75
CA TRP A 129 14.91 0.98 -3.40
C TRP A 129 15.81 1.15 -4.63
N TYR A 130 15.51 0.43 -5.71
CA TYR A 130 16.24 0.55 -6.98
C TYR A 130 16.12 1.96 -7.58
N ILE A 131 14.90 2.49 -7.66
CA ILE A 131 14.64 3.86 -8.14
C ILE A 131 15.42 4.89 -7.31
N ARG A 132 15.44 4.74 -5.98
CA ARG A 132 16.18 5.63 -5.10
C ARG A 132 17.67 5.60 -5.38
N ILE A 133 18.28 4.42 -5.54
CA ILE A 133 19.70 4.30 -5.90
C ILE A 133 19.98 4.95 -7.26
N PHE A 134 19.12 4.71 -8.24
CA PHE A 134 19.26 5.31 -9.57
C PHE A 134 19.24 6.84 -9.49
N ILE A 135 18.27 7.41 -8.76
CA ILE A 135 18.18 8.86 -8.56
C ILE A 135 19.40 9.39 -7.80
N TYR A 136 19.87 8.70 -6.76
CA TYR A 136 21.04 9.15 -6.00
C TYR A 136 22.29 9.23 -6.89
N ARG A 137 22.52 8.19 -7.70
CA ARG A 137 23.63 8.17 -8.67
C ARG A 137 23.52 9.28 -9.71
N MET A 138 22.31 9.61 -10.15
CA MET A 138 22.07 10.74 -11.05
C MET A 138 22.41 12.07 -10.37
N LEU A 139 21.89 12.31 -9.17
CA LEU A 139 22.11 13.57 -8.44
C LEU A 139 23.59 13.78 -8.06
N ASP A 140 24.31 12.72 -7.68
CA ASP A 140 25.74 12.81 -7.34
C ASP A 140 26.62 13.18 -8.54
N LYS A 141 26.18 12.92 -9.78
CA LYS A 141 26.89 13.37 -10.97
C LYS A 141 26.81 14.88 -11.19
N TYR A 142 25.77 15.54 -10.68
CA TYR A 142 25.61 17.00 -10.79
C TYR A 142 26.42 17.78 -9.74
N LEU A 143 27.04 17.08 -8.78
CA LEU A 143 27.90 17.66 -7.74
C LEU A 143 29.40 17.56 -8.06
N LYS A 144 29.77 16.96 -9.19
CA LYS A 144 31.15 16.88 -9.70
C LYS A 144 31.30 17.83 -10.87
#